data_AF-A0A564UI70-F1
#
_entry.id   AF-A0A564UI70-F1
#
_cell.length_a   1.000
_cell.length_b   1.000
_cell.length_c   1.000
_cell.angle_alpha   90.00
_cell.angle_beta   90.00
_cell.angle_gamma   90.00
#
_symmetry.space_group_name_H-M   'P 1'
#
loop_
_entity.id
_entity.type
_entity.pdbx_description
1 polymer ?
#
loop_
_entity_poly.entity_id
_entity_poly.type
_entity_poly.pdbx_seq_one_letter_code
_entity_poly.pdbx_strand_id
1 'polypeptide(L)'
;MKRITAIWKHAFLLIVILSAVCLLGNTQKVSAASYSETTCKVIFANAKGQTAGFYHNLAKTVEEGTVIQLPEINRDGYQAYWVTKIEGKEYKYKAGQKVTINQTTKFCLNLYKEYTVRFYTANGRNEYTSLRKTVVAGSRIKMPIGNSNGNYSFAGWATKVGGEVAKKQHATVKVKSNLKFYAVQQKTDTSGIRLYKYDGSYWKTIKNTNGKATFPAVNLGSANIVLGWSKTQGKNALSSSDYKAGDRIPSKNGRYYMVVFGTSMDRAPATITTPTKFDRVYCVGDSRTVYAQVALGASAPSNVEFIAKSGEGLDWFKSSGYKTLYRSVAKRPRTEKKAVIINLGVNDLKNSASYVKYMKKAAANLKKYNCKMYYLSVNPVNSAMIKSVNGKARTEAQVAAFNKAIYRGLCSGRKRSFTYINTCTNLQMKGWISKKSGTDIYDGLHYSNQTYLRIFDYCMRYLNR
;
A
#
# COMPACT_ATOMS: atom_id res chain seq x y z
N MET A 1 -52.67 2.21 46.40
CA MET A 1 -52.40 1.70 47.76
C MET A 1 -50.90 1.67 48.00
N LYS A 2 -50.48 2.40 49.05
CA LYS A 2 -49.18 2.38 49.78
C LYS A 2 -47.90 2.53 48.93
N ARG A 3 -47.32 3.75 48.85
CA ARG A 3 -46.42 4.41 49.85
C ARG A 3 -45.01 3.78 49.80
N ILE A 4 -43.86 4.47 49.74
CA ILE A 4 -43.46 5.87 49.97
C ILE A 4 -41.99 6.02 49.49
N THR A 5 -41.70 7.14 48.80
CA THR A 5 -40.47 7.97 48.66
C THR A 5 -39.06 7.36 48.86
N ALA A 6 -38.07 7.59 47.96
CA ALA A 6 -37.30 8.84 47.73
C ALA A 6 -36.47 9.26 48.99
N ILE A 7 -35.24 9.78 49.00
CA ILE A 7 -34.48 10.63 48.06
C ILE A 7 -33.11 10.98 48.75
N TRP A 8 -32.12 11.55 48.02
CA TRP A 8 -31.00 12.45 48.48
C TRP A 8 -29.72 11.86 49.10
N LYS A 9 -28.54 12.53 49.10
CA LYS A 9 -27.83 13.59 48.35
C LYS A 9 -26.44 13.69 49.00
N HIS A 10 -25.45 14.18 48.26
CA HIS A 10 -24.22 14.93 48.67
C HIS A 10 -23.54 14.59 50.01
N ALA A 11 -22.28 14.11 49.99
CA ALA A 11 -21.07 14.95 50.02
C ALA A 11 -21.03 15.98 51.16
N PHE A 12 -19.88 15.99 51.86
CA PHE A 12 -19.41 16.99 52.84
C PHE A 12 -19.93 16.87 54.28
N LEU A 13 -19.09 16.42 55.21
CA LEU A 13 -18.37 17.33 56.14
C LEU A 13 -17.50 16.52 57.11
N LEU A 14 -16.18 16.72 57.04
CA LEU A 14 -15.35 17.00 58.22
C LEU A 14 -14.04 17.61 57.72
N ILE A 15 -14.13 18.90 57.46
CA ILE A 15 -13.00 19.84 57.46
C ILE A 15 -12.68 20.09 58.93
N VAL A 16 -11.46 19.76 59.37
CA VAL A 16 -10.81 20.43 60.49
C VAL A 16 -9.32 20.55 60.18
N ILE A 17 -8.94 21.77 59.81
CA ILE A 17 -7.69 22.47 60.17
C ILE A 17 -6.41 22.12 59.39
N LEU A 18 -6.21 22.97 58.39
CA LEU A 18 -4.95 23.61 58.02
C LEU A 18 -4.17 24.08 59.27
N SER A 19 -2.94 23.61 59.52
CA SER A 19 -1.76 24.43 59.88
C SER A 19 -0.57 23.62 60.42
N ALA A 20 0.61 24.13 60.06
CA ALA A 20 1.88 24.07 60.79
C ALA A 20 2.69 22.75 60.79
N VAL A 21 3.53 22.63 59.75
CA VAL A 21 5.00 22.56 59.88
C VAL A 21 5.55 22.02 61.21
N CYS A 22 6.06 20.79 61.17
CA CYS A 22 7.33 20.37 61.80
C CYS A 22 7.90 19.28 60.89
N LEU A 23 8.88 19.60 60.05
CA LEU A 23 10.31 19.49 60.37
C LEU A 23 10.75 18.02 60.54
N LEU A 24 11.48 17.57 59.52
CA LEU A 24 12.72 16.79 59.59
C LEU A 24 12.70 15.45 60.34
N GLY A 25 13.14 14.42 59.61
CA GLY A 25 13.81 13.27 60.21
C GLY A 25 13.16 11.94 59.87
N ASN A 26 13.74 11.26 58.88
CA ASN A 26 13.54 9.86 58.53
C ASN A 26 13.12 8.96 59.70
N THR A 27 11.93 8.38 59.60
CA THR A 27 11.68 7.03 60.11
C THR A 27 10.94 6.24 59.04
N GLN A 28 11.67 5.31 58.42
CA GLN A 28 11.11 4.26 57.57
C GLN A 28 9.94 3.59 58.30
N LYS A 29 8.77 3.60 57.69
CA LYS A 29 7.77 2.55 57.89
C LYS A 29 7.34 1.99 56.53
N VAL A 30 8.00 0.86 56.24
CA VAL A 30 7.47 -0.39 55.67
C VAL A 30 6.37 -0.24 54.61
N SER A 31 6.76 -0.43 53.35
CA SER A 31 5.88 -1.08 52.38
C SER A 31 6.25 -2.56 52.38
N ALA A 32 5.36 -3.38 52.95
CA ALA A 32 5.39 -4.82 52.79
C ALA A 32 5.07 -5.15 51.32
N ALA A 33 6.10 -5.39 50.51
CA ALA A 33 5.94 -6.12 49.27
C ALA A 33 5.84 -7.60 49.63
N SER A 34 4.62 -8.09 49.87
CA SER A 34 4.33 -9.51 49.86
C SER A 34 4.46 -10.02 48.42
N TYR A 35 5.68 -10.27 47.97
CA TYR A 35 5.89 -11.16 46.83
C TYR A 35 5.55 -12.56 47.32
N SER A 36 4.35 -13.03 46.95
CA SER A 36 4.11 -14.46 46.83
C SER A 36 5.15 -14.97 45.83
N GLU A 37 6.21 -15.61 46.31
CA GLU A 37 7.15 -16.37 45.47
C GLU A 37 6.43 -17.63 44.94
N THR A 38 5.43 -17.43 44.07
CA THR A 38 4.79 -18.54 43.37
C THR A 38 5.76 -19.02 42.30
N THR A 39 6.61 -19.97 42.69
CA THR A 39 7.46 -20.68 41.74
C THR A 39 6.63 -21.68 40.94
N CYS A 40 6.87 -21.73 39.63
CA CYS A 40 6.20 -22.59 38.67
C CYS A 40 7.15 -23.70 38.20
N LYS A 41 6.72 -24.96 38.30
CA LYS A 41 7.46 -26.08 37.70
C LYS A 41 7.16 -26.18 36.21
N VAL A 42 8.20 -26.19 35.40
CA VAL A 42 8.14 -26.47 33.96
C VAL A 42 8.61 -27.89 33.75
N ILE A 43 7.68 -28.75 33.31
CA ILE A 43 7.92 -30.18 33.17
C ILE A 43 7.89 -30.51 31.68
N PHE A 44 8.86 -31.27 31.21
CA PHE A 44 8.87 -31.82 29.87
C PHE A 44 8.58 -33.32 29.91
N ALA A 45 7.86 -33.81 28.91
CA ALA A 45 7.49 -35.20 28.80
C ALA A 45 7.43 -35.64 27.33
N ASN A 46 7.47 -36.95 27.09
CA ASN A 46 7.12 -37.49 25.78
C ASN A 46 5.60 -37.41 25.52
N ALA A 47 5.16 -37.80 24.31
CA ALA A 47 3.75 -37.80 23.93
C ALA A 47 2.83 -38.66 24.84
N LYS A 48 3.40 -39.66 25.54
CA LYS A 48 2.68 -40.50 26.51
C LYS A 48 2.65 -39.90 27.93
N GLY A 49 3.25 -38.72 28.12
CA GLY A 49 3.31 -38.03 29.41
C GLY A 49 4.42 -38.52 30.34
N GLN A 50 5.37 -39.32 29.85
CA GLN A 50 6.49 -39.84 30.66
C GLN A 50 7.64 -38.81 30.69
N THR A 51 8.22 -38.62 31.87
CA THR A 51 9.19 -37.56 32.18
C THR A 51 10.62 -38.06 32.37
N ALA A 52 10.94 -39.31 32.02
CA ALA A 52 12.25 -39.92 32.30
C ALA A 52 13.36 -39.48 31.32
N GLY A 53 14.62 -39.63 31.75
CA GLY A 53 15.82 -39.43 30.92
C GLY A 53 15.95 -38.01 30.37
N PHE A 54 16.07 -37.87 29.05
CA PHE A 54 16.17 -36.58 28.35
C PHE A 54 15.14 -35.55 28.84
N TYR A 55 13.88 -35.96 29.03
CA TYR A 55 12.81 -35.05 29.43
C TYR A 55 12.93 -34.58 30.88
N HIS A 56 13.47 -35.43 31.76
CA HIS A 56 13.71 -35.10 33.16
C HIS A 56 14.71 -33.96 33.26
N ASN A 57 15.80 -34.06 32.49
CA ASN A 57 16.92 -33.12 32.51
C ASN A 57 16.55 -31.72 31.98
N LEU A 58 15.43 -31.62 31.25
CA LEU A 58 14.92 -30.33 30.74
C LEU A 58 14.03 -29.61 31.75
N ALA A 59 13.54 -30.32 32.78
CA ALA A 59 12.63 -29.75 33.76
C ALA A 59 13.33 -28.66 34.60
N LYS A 60 12.60 -27.60 34.94
CA LYS A 60 13.13 -26.51 35.75
C LYS A 60 12.01 -25.81 36.52
N THR A 61 12.39 -25.13 37.58
CA THR A 61 11.51 -24.23 38.33
C THR A 61 11.84 -22.80 37.96
N VAL A 62 10.82 -21.99 37.69
CA VAL A 62 10.96 -20.56 37.35
C VAL A 62 9.95 -19.74 38.14
N GLU A 63 10.20 -18.45 38.30
CA GLU A 63 9.19 -17.54 38.86
C GLU A 63 8.00 -17.40 37.91
N GLU A 64 6.81 -17.20 38.47
CA GLU A 64 5.61 -16.86 37.70
C GLU A 64 5.84 -15.62 36.81
N GLY A 65 5.37 -15.65 35.56
CA GLY A 65 5.61 -14.61 34.57
C GLY A 65 6.92 -14.75 33.80
N THR A 66 7.80 -15.70 34.16
CA THR A 66 9.07 -15.91 33.44
C THR A 66 8.83 -16.36 32.00
N VAL A 67 9.53 -15.73 31.04
CA VAL A 67 9.57 -16.17 29.65
C VAL A 67 10.70 -17.18 29.46
N ILE A 68 10.37 -18.40 29.08
CA ILE A 68 11.35 -19.44 28.76
C ILE A 68 11.37 -19.72 27.26
N GLN A 69 12.53 -20.09 26.73
CA GLN A 69 12.62 -20.75 25.43
C GLN A 69 12.39 -22.25 25.61
N LEU A 70 11.42 -22.80 24.86
CA LEU A 70 11.16 -24.23 24.86
C LEU A 70 12.31 -24.97 24.15
N PRO A 71 12.63 -26.22 24.56
CA PRO A 71 13.72 -26.97 23.96
C PRO A 71 13.55 -27.13 22.46
N GLU A 72 14.66 -26.99 21.73
CA GLU A 72 14.71 -27.30 20.31
C GLU A 72 14.76 -28.80 20.09
N ILE A 73 13.95 -29.29 19.14
CA ILE A 73 13.87 -30.70 18.81
C ILE A 73 13.91 -30.79 17.30
N ASN A 74 14.99 -31.37 16.78
CA ASN A 74 15.14 -31.67 15.36
C ASN A 74 15.00 -33.18 15.14
N ARG A 75 14.10 -33.56 14.24
CA ARG A 75 13.91 -34.96 13.83
C ARG A 75 13.55 -34.98 12.36
N ASP A 76 14.35 -35.67 11.56
CA ASP A 76 14.15 -35.75 10.12
C ASP A 76 12.76 -36.25 9.74
N GLY A 77 12.07 -35.45 8.91
CA GLY A 77 10.72 -35.75 8.44
C GLY A 77 9.61 -35.50 9.47
N TYR A 78 9.89 -34.81 10.57
CA TYR A 78 8.89 -34.44 11.59
C TYR A 78 9.02 -32.99 12.02
N GLN A 79 7.87 -32.34 12.21
CA GLN A 79 7.79 -31.09 12.94
C GLN A 79 7.47 -31.36 14.42
N ALA A 80 8.32 -30.88 15.31
CA ALA A 80 8.16 -31.03 16.75
C ALA A 80 7.34 -29.88 17.34
N TYR A 81 6.36 -30.23 18.16
CA TYR A 81 5.60 -29.29 18.98
C TYR A 81 5.59 -29.74 20.44
N TRP A 82 5.75 -28.78 21.32
CA TRP A 82 5.46 -28.92 22.74
C TRP A 82 3.99 -28.59 22.97
N VAL A 83 3.25 -29.57 23.48
CA VAL A 83 1.81 -29.48 23.69
C VAL A 83 1.52 -29.46 25.18
N THR A 84 0.69 -28.53 25.62
CA THR A 84 0.22 -28.47 27.00
C THR A 84 -1.29 -28.32 27.05
N LYS A 85 -1.88 -28.62 28.20
CA LYS A 85 -3.30 -28.42 28.47
C LYS A 85 -3.44 -27.53 29.68
N ILE A 86 -4.11 -26.40 29.50
CA ILE A 86 -4.44 -25.44 30.55
C ILE A 86 -5.96 -25.33 30.54
N GLU A 87 -6.59 -25.58 31.70
CA GLU A 87 -8.06 -25.51 31.85
C GLU A 87 -8.84 -26.33 30.80
N GLY A 88 -8.33 -27.54 30.49
CA GLY A 88 -8.93 -28.43 29.49
C GLY A 88 -8.67 -28.04 28.03
N LYS A 89 -8.09 -26.86 27.77
CA LYS A 89 -7.75 -26.41 26.41
C LYS A 89 -6.32 -26.78 26.04
N GLU A 90 -6.15 -27.34 24.85
CA GLU A 90 -4.85 -27.72 24.31
C GLU A 90 -4.15 -26.54 23.63
N TYR A 91 -2.89 -26.32 23.97
CA TYR A 91 -2.02 -25.30 23.38
C TYR A 91 -0.80 -25.97 22.75
N LYS A 92 -0.45 -25.55 21.53
CA LYS A 92 0.67 -26.09 20.75
C LYS A 92 1.71 -25.01 20.51
N TYR A 93 2.94 -25.30 20.91
CA TYR A 93 4.07 -24.41 20.75
C TYR A 93 5.13 -25.10 19.89
N LYS A 94 5.73 -24.38 18.95
CA LYS A 94 6.85 -24.93 18.16
C LYS A 94 8.04 -25.19 19.09
N ALA A 95 8.84 -26.20 18.79
CA ALA A 95 10.15 -26.35 19.43
C ALA A 95 10.98 -25.05 19.24
N GLY A 96 11.70 -24.61 20.27
CA GLY A 96 12.42 -23.33 20.28
C GLY A 96 11.55 -22.08 20.52
N GLN A 97 10.22 -22.20 20.63
CA GLN A 97 9.35 -21.04 20.85
C GLN A 97 9.52 -20.48 22.27
N LYS A 98 9.48 -19.15 22.41
CA LYS A 98 9.42 -18.47 23.71
C LYS A 98 7.99 -18.47 24.27
N VAL A 99 7.84 -18.83 25.54
CA VAL A 99 6.54 -18.95 26.23
C VAL A 99 6.65 -18.39 27.64
N THR A 100 5.67 -17.58 28.03
CA THR A 100 5.51 -17.07 29.40
C THR A 100 4.87 -18.14 30.28
N ILE A 101 5.47 -18.40 31.45
CA ILE A 101 5.03 -19.41 32.41
C ILE A 101 4.33 -18.73 33.58
N ASN A 102 3.01 -18.83 33.65
CA ASN A 102 2.21 -18.25 34.74
C ASN A 102 1.68 -19.30 35.73
N GLN A 103 1.99 -20.57 35.49
CA GLN A 103 1.61 -21.67 36.37
C GLN A 103 2.51 -22.87 36.10
N THR A 104 2.54 -23.82 37.04
CA THR A 104 3.16 -25.12 36.82
C THR A 104 2.56 -25.77 35.57
N THR A 105 3.41 -26.04 34.57
CA THR A 105 2.99 -26.43 33.22
C THR A 105 3.78 -27.64 32.75
N LYS A 106 3.08 -28.65 32.25
CA LYS A 106 3.67 -29.82 31.61
C LYS A 106 3.56 -29.70 30.09
N PHE A 107 4.69 -29.76 29.41
CA PHE A 107 4.81 -29.79 27.96
C PHE A 107 5.13 -31.21 27.49
N CYS A 108 4.24 -31.80 26.70
CA CYS A 108 4.44 -33.09 26.05
C CYS A 108 4.93 -32.90 24.62
N LEU A 109 6.01 -33.58 24.24
CA LEU A 109 6.54 -33.54 22.88
C LEU A 109 5.68 -34.37 21.94
N ASN A 110 5.04 -33.72 20.98
CA ASN A 110 4.35 -34.35 19.86
C ASN A 110 5.12 -34.14 18.57
N LEU A 111 5.35 -35.23 17.84
CA LEU A 111 6.02 -35.23 16.56
C LEU A 111 4.99 -35.41 15.45
N TYR A 112 4.93 -34.45 14.54
CA TYR A 112 4.00 -34.44 13.43
C TYR A 112 4.75 -34.73 12.14
N LYS A 113 4.39 -35.83 11.47
CA LYS A 113 5.04 -36.24 10.22
C LYS A 113 4.91 -35.15 9.16
N GLU A 114 6.02 -34.85 8.48
CA GLU A 114 6.06 -33.90 7.38
C GLU A 114 6.00 -34.63 6.04
N TYR A 115 5.38 -33.96 5.07
CA TYR A 115 5.34 -34.39 3.69
C TYR A 115 5.80 -33.27 2.77
N THR A 116 6.47 -33.68 1.70
CA THR A 116 6.93 -32.78 0.65
C THR A 116 5.90 -32.72 -0.47
N VAL A 117 5.64 -31.51 -0.95
CA VAL A 117 4.89 -31.26 -2.18
C VAL A 117 5.85 -30.65 -3.19
N ARG A 118 6.07 -31.38 -4.29
CA ARG A 118 7.01 -31.01 -5.35
C ARG A 118 6.27 -30.68 -6.63
N PHE A 119 6.82 -29.73 -7.38
CA PHE A 119 6.24 -29.22 -8.61
C PHE A 119 7.25 -29.37 -9.74
N TYR A 120 6.82 -29.89 -10.88
CA TYR A 120 7.70 -30.22 -11.99
C TYR A 120 7.26 -29.57 -13.30
N THR A 121 8.18 -29.48 -14.26
CA THR A 121 7.89 -29.14 -15.65
C THR A 121 6.90 -30.13 -16.28
N ALA A 122 6.27 -29.74 -17.39
CA ALA A 122 5.26 -30.55 -18.06
C ALA A 122 5.76 -31.93 -18.49
N ASN A 123 7.03 -32.00 -18.88
CA ASN A 123 7.73 -33.25 -19.23
C ASN A 123 8.32 -34.00 -18.02
N GLY A 124 8.11 -33.51 -16.79
CA GLY A 124 8.61 -34.12 -15.56
C GLY A 124 10.12 -34.06 -15.31
N ARG A 125 10.91 -33.51 -16.25
CA ARG A 125 12.39 -33.54 -16.17
C ARG A 125 12.95 -32.64 -15.06
N ASN A 126 12.41 -31.44 -14.89
CA ASN A 126 12.95 -30.45 -13.96
C ASN A 126 11.96 -30.14 -12.84
N GLU A 127 12.45 -30.07 -11.60
CA GLU A 127 11.67 -29.60 -10.46
C GLU A 127 11.73 -28.07 -10.36
N TYR A 128 10.59 -27.43 -10.14
CA TYR A 128 10.50 -26.05 -9.68
C TYR A 128 10.82 -25.99 -8.19
N THR A 129 12.10 -26.04 -7.83
CA THR A 129 12.56 -26.07 -6.43
C THR A 129 12.06 -24.88 -5.61
N SER A 130 11.93 -23.70 -6.22
CA SER A 130 11.36 -22.50 -5.57
C SER A 130 9.89 -22.63 -5.18
N LEU A 131 9.17 -23.60 -5.76
CA LEU A 131 7.77 -23.88 -5.44
C LEU A 131 7.60 -25.01 -4.42
N ARG A 132 8.67 -25.75 -4.09
CA ARG A 132 8.62 -26.87 -3.14
C ARG A 132 8.07 -26.41 -1.80
N LYS A 133 7.22 -27.26 -1.20
CA LYS A 133 6.69 -27.07 0.15
C LYS A 133 6.96 -28.31 1.00
N THR A 134 7.28 -28.09 2.27
CA THR A 134 7.27 -29.10 3.31
C THR A 134 6.20 -28.69 4.31
N VAL A 135 5.26 -29.59 4.61
CA VAL A 135 4.14 -29.30 5.51
C VAL A 135 3.81 -30.52 6.36
N VAL A 136 3.24 -30.27 7.54
CA VAL A 136 2.72 -31.31 8.41
C VAL A 136 1.56 -32.08 7.75
N ALA A 137 1.50 -33.38 8.00
CA ALA A 137 0.42 -34.24 7.57
C ALA A 137 -0.96 -33.68 7.97
N GLY A 138 -1.87 -33.62 7.00
CA GLY A 138 -3.21 -33.07 7.15
C GLY A 138 -3.32 -31.57 6.85
N SER A 139 -2.20 -30.83 6.73
CA SER A 139 -2.21 -29.42 6.34
C SER A 139 -2.77 -29.21 4.93
N ARG A 140 -3.24 -27.99 4.68
CA ARG A 140 -3.73 -27.55 3.37
C ARG A 140 -2.76 -26.55 2.74
N ILE A 141 -2.46 -26.74 1.46
CA ILE A 141 -1.66 -25.80 0.66
C ILE A 141 -2.51 -25.17 -0.44
N LYS A 142 -2.20 -23.93 -0.81
CA LYS A 142 -2.72 -23.30 -2.03
C LYS A 142 -1.80 -23.64 -3.20
N MET A 143 -2.37 -24.06 -4.32
CA MET A 143 -1.61 -24.39 -5.52
C MET A 143 -0.92 -23.14 -6.08
N PRO A 144 0.39 -23.20 -6.37
CA PRO A 144 1.13 -22.07 -6.92
C PRO A 144 0.70 -21.79 -8.37
N ILE A 145 1.10 -20.61 -8.86
CA ILE A 145 1.01 -20.24 -10.28
C ILE A 145 2.24 -20.82 -10.98
N GLY A 146 2.04 -21.54 -12.08
CA GLY A 146 3.13 -22.06 -12.91
C GLY A 146 3.55 -21.10 -14.04
N ASN A 147 4.62 -21.46 -14.75
CA ASN A 147 5.22 -20.60 -15.77
C ASN A 147 4.48 -20.68 -17.12
N SER A 148 4.24 -19.51 -17.71
CA SER A 148 3.78 -19.35 -19.09
C SER A 148 4.87 -18.68 -19.93
N ASN A 149 4.94 -19.00 -21.22
CA ASN A 149 5.82 -18.35 -22.19
C ASN A 149 5.05 -18.04 -23.49
N GLY A 150 5.74 -17.50 -24.49
CA GLY A 150 5.10 -17.06 -25.73
C GLY A 150 4.48 -18.17 -26.59
N ASN A 151 4.81 -19.43 -26.32
CA ASN A 151 4.33 -20.60 -27.06
C ASN A 151 3.38 -21.45 -26.22
N TYR A 152 3.44 -21.35 -24.89
CA TYR A 152 2.67 -22.17 -23.96
C TYR A 152 2.15 -21.36 -22.75
N SER A 153 0.85 -21.44 -22.50
CA SER A 153 0.22 -20.89 -21.30
C SER A 153 0.03 -21.97 -20.24
N PHE A 154 0.34 -21.64 -18.99
CA PHE A 154 0.07 -22.50 -17.85
C PHE A 154 -1.44 -22.64 -17.61
N ALA A 155 -1.94 -23.87 -17.64
CA ALA A 155 -3.35 -24.19 -17.45
C ALA A 155 -3.66 -24.70 -16.03
N GLY A 156 -2.69 -25.30 -15.36
CA GLY A 156 -2.85 -25.87 -14.02
C GLY A 156 -1.85 -26.98 -13.76
N TRP A 157 -2.13 -27.79 -12.74
CA TRP A 157 -1.27 -28.87 -12.27
C TRP A 157 -1.95 -30.23 -12.46
N ALA A 158 -1.22 -31.18 -13.06
CA ALA A 158 -1.59 -32.59 -13.18
C ALA A 158 -0.92 -33.43 -12.09
N THR A 159 -1.46 -34.61 -11.79
CA THR A 159 -0.88 -35.58 -10.85
C THR A 159 0.06 -36.59 -11.52
N LYS A 160 0.12 -36.60 -12.87
CA LYS A 160 1.04 -37.41 -13.68
C LYS A 160 1.61 -36.59 -14.85
N VAL A 161 2.78 -36.98 -15.34
CA VAL A 161 3.41 -36.38 -16.53
C VAL A 161 2.46 -36.49 -17.72
N GLY A 162 2.29 -35.40 -18.48
CA GLY A 162 1.38 -35.36 -19.63
C GLY A 162 -0.12 -35.48 -19.30
N GLY A 163 -0.51 -35.45 -18.02
CA GLY A 163 -1.92 -35.53 -17.62
C GLY A 163 -2.69 -34.23 -17.80
N GLU A 164 -4.02 -34.32 -17.69
CA GLU A 164 -4.92 -33.16 -17.69
C GLU A 164 -4.86 -32.35 -16.38
N VAL A 165 -5.45 -31.15 -16.40
CA VAL A 165 -5.49 -30.26 -15.23
C VAL A 165 -6.33 -30.89 -14.11
N ALA A 166 -5.65 -31.44 -13.10
CA ALA A 166 -6.29 -31.95 -11.89
C ALA A 166 -6.54 -30.84 -10.85
N LYS A 167 -5.68 -29.80 -10.82
CA LYS A 167 -5.76 -28.69 -9.87
C LYS A 167 -5.42 -27.36 -10.54
N LYS A 168 -6.32 -26.37 -10.44
CA LYS A 168 -6.07 -25.00 -10.92
C LYS A 168 -5.19 -24.23 -9.92
N GLN A 169 -4.56 -23.15 -10.39
CA GLN A 169 -3.87 -22.19 -9.52
C GLN A 169 -4.79 -21.69 -8.40
N HIS A 170 -4.23 -21.45 -7.21
CA HIS A 170 -4.94 -21.07 -5.98
C HIS A 170 -5.95 -22.07 -5.42
N ALA A 171 -6.19 -23.22 -6.09
CA ALA A 171 -6.96 -24.31 -5.51
C ALA A 171 -6.28 -24.81 -4.23
N THR A 172 -7.06 -25.40 -3.31
CA THR A 172 -6.52 -25.91 -2.04
C THR A 172 -6.38 -27.43 -2.08
N VAL A 173 -5.25 -27.96 -1.62
CA VAL A 173 -4.97 -29.40 -1.54
C VAL A 173 -4.60 -29.77 -0.11
N LYS A 174 -5.25 -30.82 0.43
CA LYS A 174 -4.89 -31.42 1.71
C LYS A 174 -3.76 -32.42 1.51
N VAL A 175 -2.67 -32.28 2.27
CA VAL A 175 -1.46 -33.09 2.12
C VAL A 175 -1.50 -34.24 3.12
N LYS A 176 -1.64 -35.48 2.64
CA LYS A 176 -1.66 -36.69 3.48
C LYS A 176 -0.47 -37.63 3.22
N SER A 177 0.31 -37.33 2.20
CA SER A 177 1.48 -38.08 1.75
C SER A 177 2.39 -37.12 0.96
N ASN A 178 3.57 -37.59 0.53
CA ASN A 178 4.38 -36.87 -0.44
C ASN A 178 3.61 -36.74 -1.77
N LEU A 179 3.53 -35.53 -2.31
CA LEU A 179 2.80 -35.24 -3.55
C LEU A 179 3.74 -34.71 -4.62
N LYS A 180 3.49 -35.13 -5.87
CA LYS A 180 4.12 -34.58 -7.06
C LYS A 180 3.06 -34.01 -7.99
N PHE A 181 3.31 -32.81 -8.49
CA PHE A 181 2.47 -32.14 -9.47
C PHE A 181 3.30 -31.74 -10.69
N TYR A 182 2.70 -31.85 -11.87
CA TYR A 182 3.34 -31.56 -13.15
C TYR A 182 2.60 -30.42 -13.84
N ALA A 183 3.32 -29.45 -14.37
CA ALA A 183 2.71 -28.31 -15.03
C ALA A 183 1.95 -28.76 -16.28
N VAL A 184 0.69 -28.36 -16.41
CA VAL A 184 -0.07 -28.52 -17.65
C VAL A 184 0.05 -27.23 -18.43
N GLN A 185 0.55 -27.36 -19.65
CA GLN A 185 0.79 -26.25 -20.57
C GLN A 185 -0.06 -26.44 -21.82
N GLN A 186 -0.79 -25.40 -22.20
CA GLN A 186 -1.55 -25.37 -23.44
C GLN A 186 -0.80 -24.51 -24.45
N LYS A 187 -0.76 -24.93 -25.71
CA LYS A 187 -0.18 -24.10 -26.77
C LYS A 187 -0.90 -22.76 -26.78
N THR A 188 -0.14 -21.68 -26.65
CA THR A 188 -0.73 -20.34 -26.60
C THR A 188 -1.30 -20.02 -27.95
N ASP A 189 -2.58 -19.65 -27.96
CA ASP A 189 -3.20 -19.08 -29.14
C ASP A 189 -2.45 -17.80 -29.54
N THR A 190 -1.77 -17.86 -30.68
CA THR A 190 -0.98 -16.75 -31.21
C THR A 190 -1.85 -15.69 -31.89
N SER A 191 -3.14 -15.97 -32.10
CA SER A 191 -4.08 -14.96 -32.59
C SER A 191 -4.44 -13.99 -31.47
N GLY A 192 -4.35 -12.70 -31.74
CA GLY A 192 -4.59 -11.63 -30.78
C GLY A 192 -3.37 -10.76 -30.51
N ILE A 193 -3.50 -9.96 -29.46
CA ILE A 193 -2.53 -8.95 -29.06
C ILE A 193 -1.61 -9.55 -28.01
N ARG A 194 -0.36 -9.76 -28.38
CA ARG A 194 0.67 -10.34 -27.52
C ARG A 194 1.38 -9.24 -26.76
N LEU A 195 1.25 -9.27 -25.45
CA LEU A 195 1.90 -8.34 -24.54
C LEU A 195 3.12 -8.99 -23.91
N TYR A 196 4.20 -8.22 -23.85
CA TYR A 196 5.51 -8.64 -23.37
C TYR A 196 5.97 -7.70 -22.25
N LYS A 197 6.78 -8.23 -21.35
CA LYS A 197 7.51 -7.43 -20.37
C LYS A 197 8.61 -6.62 -21.06
N TYR A 198 9.23 -5.72 -20.30
CA TYR A 198 10.28 -4.83 -20.81
C TYR A 198 11.54 -5.60 -21.26
N ASP A 199 11.83 -6.74 -20.63
CA ASP A 199 12.93 -7.66 -20.96
C ASP A 199 12.63 -8.54 -22.20
N GLY A 200 11.47 -8.36 -22.84
CA GLY A 200 11.05 -9.13 -24.01
C GLY A 200 10.41 -10.48 -23.66
N SER A 201 10.36 -10.86 -22.38
CA SER A 201 9.66 -12.07 -21.97
C SER A 201 8.14 -11.91 -22.16
N TYR A 202 7.48 -12.98 -22.59
CA TYR A 202 6.04 -12.97 -22.80
C TYR A 202 5.30 -12.74 -21.47
N TRP A 203 4.25 -11.92 -21.52
CA TRP A 203 3.37 -11.69 -20.38
C TRP A 203 2.00 -12.33 -20.57
N LYS A 204 1.23 -11.91 -21.58
CA LYS A 204 -0.11 -12.45 -21.87
C LYS A 204 -0.61 -12.08 -23.28
N THR A 205 -1.64 -12.76 -23.74
CA THR A 205 -2.39 -12.41 -24.95
C THR A 205 -3.75 -11.81 -24.59
N ILE A 206 -4.14 -10.74 -25.28
CA ILE A 206 -5.48 -10.11 -25.20
C ILE A 206 -6.21 -10.35 -26.52
N LYS A 207 -7.47 -10.79 -26.44
CA LYS A 207 -8.38 -10.85 -27.59
C LYS A 207 -9.04 -9.48 -27.79
N ASN A 208 -8.94 -8.94 -29.00
CA ASN A 208 -9.58 -7.68 -29.39
C ASN A 208 -10.57 -7.89 -30.55
N THR A 209 -11.39 -8.93 -30.47
CA THR A 209 -12.32 -9.34 -31.55
C THR A 209 -13.32 -8.23 -31.89
N ASN A 210 -13.83 -7.50 -30.89
CA ASN A 210 -14.80 -6.42 -31.06
C ASN A 210 -14.19 -5.01 -31.16
N GLY A 211 -12.87 -4.87 -31.19
CA GLY A 211 -12.19 -3.56 -31.24
C GLY A 211 -12.34 -2.70 -29.98
N LYS A 212 -12.84 -3.26 -28.87
CA LYS A 212 -13.07 -2.53 -27.60
C LYS A 212 -12.02 -2.78 -26.53
N ALA A 213 -11.07 -3.68 -26.75
CA ALA A 213 -10.03 -3.96 -25.78
C ALA A 213 -9.12 -2.73 -25.57
N THR A 214 -8.63 -2.58 -24.34
CA THR A 214 -7.74 -1.50 -23.96
C THR A 214 -6.44 -2.04 -23.40
N PHE A 215 -5.39 -1.25 -23.50
CA PHE A 215 -4.11 -1.57 -22.89
C PHE A 215 -4.23 -1.60 -21.37
N PRO A 216 -3.78 -2.68 -20.70
CA PRO A 216 -3.95 -2.81 -19.26
C PRO A 216 -2.92 -1.96 -18.49
N ALA A 217 -3.30 -1.49 -17.31
CA ALA A 217 -2.35 -1.07 -16.28
C ALA A 217 -1.64 -2.30 -15.70
N VAL A 218 -0.42 -2.11 -15.20
CA VAL A 218 0.43 -3.20 -14.70
C VAL A 218 1.03 -2.79 -13.35
N ASN A 219 0.96 -3.70 -12.39
CA ASN A 219 1.74 -3.64 -11.16
C ASN A 219 2.92 -4.61 -11.28
N LEU A 220 4.15 -4.11 -11.17
CA LEU A 220 5.37 -4.91 -11.22
C LEU A 220 5.77 -5.50 -9.86
N GLY A 221 5.01 -5.23 -8.79
CA GLY A 221 5.38 -5.61 -7.42
C GLY A 221 6.56 -4.81 -6.85
N SER A 222 6.88 -3.67 -7.48
CA SER A 222 7.97 -2.77 -7.09
C SER A 222 7.55 -1.31 -7.32
N ALA A 223 8.41 -0.37 -6.92
CA ALA A 223 8.22 1.06 -7.17
C ALA A 223 8.29 1.45 -8.66
N ASN A 224 8.85 0.59 -9.53
CA ASN A 224 8.95 0.85 -10.96
C ASN A 224 7.56 0.95 -11.60
N ILE A 225 7.40 1.90 -12.53
CA ILE A 225 6.11 2.16 -13.17
C ILE A 225 6.14 1.72 -14.63
N VAL A 226 5.11 0.95 -15.03
CA VAL A 226 4.78 0.77 -16.44
C VAL A 226 4.00 2.00 -16.91
N LEU A 227 4.62 2.83 -17.74
CA LEU A 227 4.01 4.04 -18.30
C LEU A 227 2.95 3.70 -19.35
N GLY A 228 3.16 2.59 -20.05
CA GLY A 228 2.32 2.19 -21.18
C GLY A 228 2.94 1.05 -21.98
N TRP A 229 2.64 1.04 -23.28
CA TRP A 229 2.91 -0.05 -24.20
C TRP A 229 3.48 0.49 -25.51
N SER A 230 4.53 -0.15 -26.02
CA SER A 230 5.19 0.21 -27.28
C SER A 230 5.35 -1.00 -28.19
N LYS A 231 5.43 -0.79 -29.51
CA LYS A 231 5.88 -1.84 -30.44
C LYS A 231 7.38 -2.11 -30.34
N THR A 232 8.13 -1.23 -29.67
CA THR A 232 9.58 -1.35 -29.48
C THR A 232 9.89 -1.83 -28.06
N GLN A 233 10.75 -2.83 -27.93
CA GLN A 233 11.20 -3.36 -26.64
C GLN A 233 12.18 -2.40 -25.95
N GLY A 234 12.27 -2.47 -24.61
CA GLY A 234 13.34 -1.82 -23.84
C GLY A 234 13.17 -0.33 -23.59
N LYS A 235 12.03 0.27 -23.95
CA LYS A 235 11.78 1.70 -23.72
C LYS A 235 11.56 2.03 -22.25
N ASN A 236 12.03 3.20 -21.85
CA ASN A 236 11.86 3.79 -20.51
C ASN A 236 11.00 5.07 -20.48
N ALA A 237 10.59 5.57 -21.65
CA ALA A 237 9.74 6.74 -21.82
C ALA A 237 8.79 6.52 -23.01
N LEU A 238 7.61 7.14 -22.98
CA LEU A 238 6.65 7.05 -24.09
C LEU A 238 6.98 8.07 -25.18
N SER A 239 6.83 7.67 -26.44
CA SER A 239 6.73 8.57 -27.60
C SER A 239 5.27 8.78 -28.02
N SER A 240 5.03 9.70 -28.96
CA SER A 240 3.71 9.96 -29.53
C SER A 240 3.05 8.75 -30.21
N SER A 241 3.86 7.78 -30.65
CA SER A 241 3.42 6.52 -31.27
C SER A 241 3.10 5.40 -30.26
N ASP A 242 3.35 5.62 -28.97
CA ASP A 242 3.09 4.63 -27.92
C ASP A 242 1.70 4.82 -27.28
N TYR A 243 1.30 3.82 -26.48
CA TYR A 243 -0.04 3.74 -25.90
C TYR A 243 0.02 3.74 -24.38
N LYS A 244 -0.88 4.46 -23.74
CA LYS A 244 -1.02 4.49 -22.28
C LYS A 244 -1.97 3.39 -21.81
N ALA A 245 -1.91 3.08 -20.51
CA ALA A 245 -2.95 2.24 -19.90
C ALA A 245 -4.33 2.89 -20.08
N GLY A 246 -5.31 2.10 -20.50
CA GLY A 246 -6.67 2.53 -20.83
C GLY A 246 -6.88 2.95 -22.29
N ASP A 247 -5.82 3.15 -23.08
CA ASP A 247 -5.97 3.45 -24.51
C ASP A 247 -6.55 2.25 -25.27
N ARG A 248 -7.36 2.52 -26.30
CA ARG A 248 -7.89 1.47 -27.18
C ARG A 248 -6.75 0.82 -27.95
N ILE A 249 -6.76 -0.52 -28.00
CA ILE A 249 -5.78 -1.25 -28.80
C ILE A 249 -6.20 -1.12 -30.27
N PRO A 250 -5.33 -0.57 -31.15
CA PRO A 250 -5.73 -0.21 -32.51
C PRO A 250 -5.83 -1.40 -33.46
N SER A 251 -5.29 -2.57 -33.08
CA SER A 251 -5.24 -3.75 -33.95
C SER A 251 -5.93 -4.96 -33.32
N LYS A 252 -6.30 -5.94 -34.15
CA LYS A 252 -6.77 -7.26 -33.70
C LYS A 252 -5.60 -8.20 -33.36
N ASN A 253 -4.45 -7.97 -33.99
CA ASN A 253 -3.20 -8.73 -33.79
C ASN A 253 -2.01 -7.77 -33.61
N GLY A 254 -0.96 -8.18 -32.90
CA GLY A 254 0.26 -7.38 -32.74
C GLY A 254 1.08 -7.76 -31.53
N ARG A 255 2.29 -7.20 -31.44
CA ARG A 255 3.21 -7.38 -30.31
C ARG A 255 3.48 -6.03 -29.66
N TYR A 256 3.34 -5.95 -28.35
CA TYR A 256 3.61 -4.74 -27.58
C TYR A 256 4.37 -5.06 -26.29
N TYR A 257 5.30 -4.19 -25.91
CA TYR A 257 6.18 -4.32 -24.77
C TYR A 257 5.86 -3.24 -23.74
N MET A 258 5.97 -3.60 -22.46
CA MET A 258 5.87 -2.63 -21.37
C MET A 258 6.95 -1.56 -21.51
N VAL A 259 6.55 -0.29 -21.42
CA VAL A 259 7.47 0.85 -21.28
C VAL A 259 7.66 1.12 -19.80
N VAL A 260 8.87 0.91 -19.27
CA VAL A 260 9.13 0.89 -17.83
C VAL A 260 10.01 2.05 -17.40
N PHE A 261 9.47 2.90 -16.52
CA PHE A 261 10.24 3.89 -15.80
C PHE A 261 10.66 3.35 -14.43
N GLY A 262 11.94 3.04 -14.29
CA GLY A 262 12.58 2.56 -13.07
C GLY A 262 12.96 3.67 -12.08
N THR A 263 13.04 3.29 -10.81
CA THR A 263 13.40 4.19 -9.69
C THR A 263 14.73 4.90 -9.85
N SER A 264 15.74 4.25 -10.44
CA SER A 264 17.06 4.84 -10.70
C SER A 264 17.03 6.03 -11.67
N MET A 265 15.96 6.17 -12.46
CA MET A 265 15.75 7.29 -13.38
C MET A 265 14.98 8.45 -12.74
N ASP A 266 14.38 8.25 -11.56
CA ASP A 266 13.61 9.31 -10.90
C ASP A 266 14.52 10.23 -10.11
N ARG A 267 14.87 11.36 -10.71
CA ARG A 267 15.82 12.33 -10.15
C ARG A 267 15.10 13.61 -9.78
N ALA A 268 15.41 14.15 -8.60
CA ALA A 268 14.98 15.51 -8.25
C ALA A 268 15.60 16.52 -9.24
N PRO A 269 14.95 17.67 -9.48
CA PRO A 269 15.61 18.80 -10.12
C PRO A 269 16.87 19.19 -9.33
N ALA A 270 17.93 19.64 -10.02
CA ALA A 270 19.16 20.08 -9.37
C ALA A 270 18.91 21.26 -8.42
N THR A 271 18.01 22.16 -8.80
CA THR A 271 17.54 23.29 -8.00
C THR A 271 16.03 23.44 -8.16
N ILE A 272 15.34 23.86 -7.10
CA ILE A 272 13.91 24.18 -7.17
C ILE A 272 13.75 25.59 -7.72
N THR A 273 13.02 25.73 -8.83
CA THR A 273 12.74 27.04 -9.42
C THR A 273 11.90 27.89 -8.48
N THR A 274 12.34 29.12 -8.21
CA THR A 274 11.55 30.14 -7.52
C THR A 274 10.66 30.89 -8.53
N PRO A 275 9.36 31.06 -8.28
CA PRO A 275 8.49 31.85 -9.14
C PRO A 275 8.81 33.35 -8.96
N THR A 276 9.25 34.03 -10.03
CA THR A 276 9.68 35.44 -9.99
C THR A 276 8.65 36.40 -10.60
N LYS A 277 7.71 35.89 -11.40
CA LYS A 277 6.66 36.71 -12.03
C LYS A 277 5.46 37.03 -11.11
N PHE A 278 5.50 36.58 -9.87
CA PHE A 278 4.45 36.69 -8.87
C PHE A 278 5.03 36.98 -7.50
N ASP A 279 4.44 37.94 -6.78
CA ASP A 279 4.82 38.29 -5.41
C ASP A 279 4.43 37.19 -4.41
N ARG A 280 3.38 36.43 -4.74
CA ARG A 280 2.90 35.29 -3.93
C ARG A 280 2.31 34.20 -4.80
N VAL A 281 2.55 32.94 -4.42
CA VAL A 281 1.96 31.76 -5.04
C VAL A 281 1.27 30.91 -3.98
N TYR A 282 0.00 30.57 -4.20
CA TYR A 282 -0.78 29.68 -3.35
C TYR A 282 -0.94 28.33 -4.03
N CYS A 283 -0.40 27.27 -3.42
CA CYS A 283 -0.57 25.89 -3.84
C CYS A 283 -1.69 25.25 -3.00
N VAL A 284 -2.81 24.95 -3.64
CA VAL A 284 -4.03 24.48 -2.98
C VAL A 284 -4.35 23.06 -3.42
N GLY A 285 -4.53 22.11 -2.50
CA GLY A 285 -4.83 20.75 -2.92
C GLY A 285 -5.09 19.72 -1.84
N ASP A 286 -5.05 18.46 -2.27
CA ASP A 286 -5.28 17.28 -1.43
C ASP A 286 -3.96 16.71 -0.87
N SER A 287 -3.95 15.42 -0.54
CA SER A 287 -2.74 14.73 -0.04
C SER A 287 -1.54 14.88 -0.96
N ARG A 288 -1.73 15.02 -2.28
CA ARG A 288 -0.63 15.21 -3.23
C ARG A 288 0.04 16.58 -3.08
N THR A 289 -0.70 17.60 -2.64
CA THR A 289 -0.13 18.91 -2.35
C THR A 289 0.53 18.93 -0.97
N VAL A 290 -0.05 18.23 0.02
CA VAL A 290 0.60 18.01 1.34
C VAL A 290 1.95 17.32 1.16
N TYR A 291 2.03 16.23 0.41
CA TYR A 291 3.30 15.53 0.22
C TYR A 291 4.29 16.30 -0.67
N ALA A 292 3.82 17.17 -1.56
CA ALA A 292 4.72 18.09 -2.26
C ALA A 292 5.38 19.09 -1.29
N GLN A 293 4.62 19.64 -0.34
CA GLN A 293 5.15 20.50 0.72
C GLN A 293 6.17 19.76 1.59
N VAL A 294 5.84 18.52 2.00
CA VAL A 294 6.76 17.67 2.78
C VAL A 294 8.05 17.38 2.00
N ALA A 295 7.95 17.07 0.71
CA ALA A 295 9.11 16.78 -0.13
C ALA A 295 10.01 18.01 -0.32
N LEU A 296 9.44 19.21 -0.37
CA LEU A 296 10.20 20.46 -0.47
C LEU A 296 10.95 20.81 0.82
N GLY A 297 10.31 20.64 1.99
CA GLY A 297 10.88 21.04 3.27
C GLY A 297 11.41 22.48 3.23
N ALA A 298 12.66 22.67 3.65
CA ALA A 298 13.33 23.97 3.64
C ALA A 298 13.62 24.53 2.23
N SER A 299 13.52 23.71 1.18
CA SER A 299 13.70 24.16 -0.22
C SER A 299 12.46 24.82 -0.81
N ALA A 300 11.36 24.94 -0.07
CA ALA A 300 10.18 25.64 -0.52
C ALA A 300 10.48 27.14 -0.70
N PRO A 301 10.18 27.75 -1.86
CA PRO A 301 10.38 29.19 -2.04
C PRO A 301 9.56 30.01 -1.03
N SER A 302 10.15 31.07 -0.47
CA SER A 302 9.53 31.88 0.59
C SER A 302 8.23 32.58 0.18
N ASN A 303 8.06 32.84 -1.13
CA ASN A 303 6.85 33.42 -1.70
C ASN A 303 5.75 32.38 -2.03
N VAL A 304 5.92 31.11 -1.62
CA VAL A 304 4.95 30.04 -1.84
C VAL A 304 4.25 29.67 -0.53
N GLU A 305 2.94 29.55 -0.57
CA GLU A 305 2.10 29.13 0.56
C GLU A 305 1.28 27.90 0.19
N PHE A 306 1.21 26.93 1.09
CA PHE A 306 0.46 25.69 0.90
C PHE A 306 -0.84 25.71 1.69
N ILE A 307 -1.95 25.45 1.02
CA ILE A 307 -3.29 25.32 1.62
C ILE A 307 -3.83 23.97 1.20
N ALA A 308 -3.48 22.93 1.96
CA ALA A 308 -3.78 21.57 1.57
C ALA A 308 -4.17 20.69 2.76
N LYS A 309 -4.95 19.65 2.47
CA LYS A 309 -5.34 18.67 3.49
C LYS A 309 -5.49 17.28 2.87
N SER A 310 -4.92 16.29 3.54
CA SER A 310 -4.87 14.91 3.06
C SER A 310 -6.27 14.28 2.94
N GLY A 311 -6.50 13.55 1.84
CA GLY A 311 -7.76 12.84 1.59
C GLY A 311 -8.91 13.71 1.11
N GLU A 312 -8.73 15.02 1.03
CA GLU A 312 -9.83 15.96 0.77
C GLU A 312 -10.13 16.19 -0.70
N GLY A 313 -11.27 16.84 -0.94
CA GLY A 313 -11.83 17.11 -2.25
C GLY A 313 -12.61 18.43 -2.30
N LEU A 314 -13.61 18.51 -3.18
CA LEU A 314 -14.35 19.75 -3.43
C LEU A 314 -15.12 20.24 -2.20
N ASP A 315 -15.69 19.34 -1.42
CA ASP A 315 -16.55 19.72 -0.29
C ASP A 315 -15.75 20.38 0.83
N TRP A 316 -14.56 19.86 1.13
CA TRP A 316 -13.59 20.55 1.99
C TRP A 316 -13.15 21.88 1.41
N PHE A 317 -12.87 21.95 0.11
CA PHE A 317 -12.49 23.22 -0.50
C PHE A 317 -13.62 24.26 -0.34
N LYS A 318 -14.89 23.88 -0.54
CA LYS A 318 -16.03 24.78 -0.32
C LYS A 318 -16.17 25.22 1.14
N SER A 319 -16.06 24.30 2.08
CA SER A 319 -16.37 24.56 3.48
C SER A 319 -15.23 25.28 4.22
N SER A 320 -13.98 24.97 3.87
CA SER A 320 -12.79 25.33 4.65
C SER A 320 -11.61 25.81 3.81
N GLY A 321 -11.22 25.07 2.76
CA GLY A 321 -10.03 25.37 1.96
C GLY A 321 -10.10 26.72 1.26
N TYR A 322 -11.24 27.04 0.64
CA TYR A 322 -11.48 28.32 -0.02
C TYR A 322 -11.54 29.48 0.98
N LYS A 323 -12.12 29.29 2.16
CA LYS A 323 -12.14 30.32 3.20
C LYS A 323 -10.73 30.68 3.66
N THR A 324 -9.87 29.67 3.84
CA THR A 324 -8.46 29.85 4.20
C THR A 324 -7.71 30.60 3.09
N LEU A 325 -7.82 30.13 1.84
CA LEU A 325 -7.25 30.80 0.68
C LEU A 325 -7.71 32.25 0.55
N TYR A 326 -9.01 32.50 0.67
CA TYR A 326 -9.57 33.83 0.57
C TYR A 326 -9.00 34.75 1.66
N ARG A 327 -8.89 34.27 2.91
CA ARG A 327 -8.28 35.05 4.01
C ARG A 327 -6.82 35.36 3.74
N SER A 328 -6.01 34.39 3.30
CA SER A 328 -4.60 34.64 2.97
C SER A 328 -4.46 35.65 1.83
N VAL A 329 -5.28 35.52 0.78
CA VAL A 329 -5.29 36.46 -0.36
C VAL A 329 -5.75 37.86 0.04
N ALA A 330 -6.84 37.99 0.83
CA ALA A 330 -7.44 39.27 1.18
C ALA A 330 -6.60 40.08 2.19
N LYS A 331 -5.74 39.42 2.97
CA LYS A 331 -4.77 40.07 3.87
C LYS A 331 -3.61 40.73 3.12
N ARG A 332 -3.44 40.46 1.83
CA ARG A 332 -2.35 41.01 1.01
C ARG A 332 -2.82 42.23 0.21
N PRO A 333 -1.94 43.19 -0.08
CA PRO A 333 -2.24 44.34 -0.95
C PRO A 333 -2.85 43.90 -2.28
N ARG A 334 -3.84 44.64 -2.79
CA ARG A 334 -4.48 44.32 -4.08
C ARG A 334 -3.54 44.55 -5.28
N THR A 335 -2.50 45.36 -5.11
CA THR A 335 -1.45 45.61 -6.11
C THR A 335 -0.58 44.39 -6.34
N GLU A 336 -0.32 43.58 -5.31
CA GLU A 336 0.50 42.36 -5.44
C GLU A 336 -0.11 41.40 -6.44
N LYS A 337 0.72 40.91 -7.36
CA LYS A 337 0.35 39.92 -8.36
C LYS A 337 0.51 38.53 -7.77
N LYS A 338 -0.61 37.80 -7.69
CA LYS A 338 -0.67 36.50 -7.00
C LYS A 338 -0.98 35.39 -7.98
N ALA A 339 -0.40 34.21 -7.80
CA ALA A 339 -0.81 32.99 -8.50
C ALA A 339 -1.54 32.05 -7.54
N VAL A 340 -2.59 31.38 -8.01
CA VAL A 340 -3.26 30.30 -7.27
C VAL A 340 -3.26 29.05 -8.14
N ILE A 341 -2.58 28.00 -7.71
CA ILE A 341 -2.54 26.70 -8.36
C ILE A 341 -3.48 25.75 -7.61
N ILE A 342 -4.54 25.29 -8.27
CA ILE A 342 -5.43 24.26 -7.75
C ILE A 342 -4.97 22.88 -8.21
N ASN A 343 -4.71 21.97 -7.26
CA ASN A 343 -4.46 20.55 -7.48
C ASN A 343 -5.43 19.70 -6.65
N LEU A 344 -6.68 19.65 -7.10
CA LEU A 344 -7.77 18.85 -6.53
C LEU A 344 -8.47 18.04 -7.61
N GLY A 345 -9.02 16.90 -7.22
CA GLY A 345 -9.92 16.10 -8.06
C GLY A 345 -9.66 14.61 -8.02
N VAL A 346 -8.48 14.15 -7.59
CA VAL A 346 -8.15 12.72 -7.58
C VAL A 346 -9.06 11.92 -6.64
N ASN A 347 -9.58 12.55 -5.59
CA ASN A 347 -10.51 11.94 -4.64
C ASN A 347 -11.97 11.93 -5.13
N ASP A 348 -12.28 12.71 -6.17
CA ASP A 348 -13.63 13.04 -6.66
C ASP A 348 -13.76 12.90 -8.19
N LEU A 349 -13.11 11.90 -8.79
CA LEU A 349 -13.00 11.79 -10.26
C LEU A 349 -14.34 11.76 -11.03
N LYS A 350 -15.45 11.46 -10.35
CA LYS A 350 -16.82 11.48 -10.92
C LYS A 350 -17.53 12.84 -10.80
N ASN A 351 -16.97 13.81 -10.07
CA ASN A 351 -17.64 15.06 -9.70
C ASN A 351 -17.17 16.29 -10.51
N SER A 352 -16.64 16.09 -11.72
CA SER A 352 -16.02 17.16 -12.51
C SER A 352 -16.95 18.35 -12.82
N ALA A 353 -18.24 18.12 -13.01
CA ALA A 353 -19.22 19.19 -13.26
C ALA A 353 -19.33 20.18 -12.09
N SER A 354 -19.41 19.67 -10.86
CA SER A 354 -19.46 20.50 -9.65
C SER A 354 -18.17 21.28 -9.44
N TYR A 355 -17.02 20.66 -9.75
CA TYR A 355 -15.73 21.34 -9.76
C TYR A 355 -15.74 22.52 -10.74
N VAL A 356 -16.14 22.30 -11.99
CA VAL A 356 -16.21 23.37 -13.00
C VAL A 356 -17.10 24.52 -12.53
N LYS A 357 -18.30 24.23 -12.00
CA LYS A 357 -19.23 25.25 -11.51
C LYS A 357 -18.62 26.08 -10.37
N TYR A 358 -18.10 25.42 -9.34
CA TYR A 358 -17.60 26.12 -8.16
C TYR A 358 -16.30 26.88 -8.43
N MET A 359 -15.38 26.28 -9.19
CA MET A 359 -14.08 26.89 -9.48
C MET A 359 -14.21 28.16 -10.34
N LYS A 360 -15.21 28.25 -11.22
CA LYS A 360 -15.54 29.53 -11.91
C LYS A 360 -15.90 30.64 -10.91
N LYS A 361 -16.75 30.35 -9.93
CA LYS A 361 -17.12 31.30 -8.87
C LYS A 361 -15.90 31.73 -8.05
N ALA A 362 -15.08 30.78 -7.63
CA ALA A 362 -13.86 31.04 -6.88
C ALA A 362 -12.89 31.93 -7.69
N ALA A 363 -12.64 31.60 -8.95
CA ALA A 363 -11.78 32.39 -9.83
C ALA A 363 -12.29 33.82 -10.05
N ALA A 364 -13.59 33.99 -10.28
CA ALA A 364 -14.19 35.32 -10.45
C ALA A 364 -14.01 36.20 -9.21
N ASN A 365 -14.13 35.62 -8.01
CA ASN A 365 -13.92 36.36 -6.77
C ASN A 365 -12.43 36.70 -6.54
N LEU A 366 -11.53 35.72 -6.68
CA LEU A 366 -10.10 35.91 -6.42
C LEU A 366 -9.42 36.83 -7.44
N LYS A 367 -9.93 36.93 -8.67
CA LYS A 367 -9.45 37.91 -9.66
C LYS A 367 -9.53 39.36 -9.16
N LYS A 368 -10.49 39.69 -8.29
CA LYS A 368 -10.62 41.02 -7.67
C LYS A 368 -9.45 41.38 -6.74
N TYR A 369 -8.61 40.40 -6.41
CA TYR A 369 -7.41 40.53 -5.56
C TYR A 369 -6.11 40.35 -6.35
N ASN A 370 -6.15 40.59 -7.68
CA ASN A 370 -5.04 40.43 -8.62
C ASN A 370 -4.45 38.99 -8.64
N CYS A 371 -5.32 37.99 -8.46
CA CYS A 371 -4.95 36.59 -8.59
C CYS A 371 -5.07 36.11 -10.04
N LYS A 372 -4.00 35.49 -10.55
CA LYS A 372 -4.03 34.63 -11.74
C LYS A 372 -4.27 33.19 -11.32
N MET A 373 -5.25 32.55 -11.94
CA MET A 373 -5.72 31.23 -11.55
C MET A 373 -5.14 30.16 -12.48
N TYR A 374 -4.62 29.09 -11.89
CA TYR A 374 -4.04 27.95 -12.56
C TYR A 374 -4.68 26.66 -12.08
N TYR A 375 -4.97 25.74 -13.00
CA TYR A 375 -5.46 24.42 -12.66
C TYR A 375 -4.42 23.39 -13.07
N LEU A 376 -3.81 22.74 -12.07
CA LEU A 376 -2.89 21.65 -12.29
C LEU A 376 -3.68 20.38 -12.60
N SER A 377 -3.40 19.75 -13.73
CA SER A 377 -4.01 18.48 -14.11
C SER A 377 -3.96 17.47 -12.94
N VAL A 378 -5.00 16.66 -12.76
CA VAL A 378 -4.91 15.49 -11.90
C VAL A 378 -3.84 14.57 -12.49
N ASN A 379 -2.74 14.43 -11.78
CA ASN A 379 -1.59 13.63 -12.21
C ASN A 379 -1.92 12.13 -12.23
N PRO A 380 -1.11 11.32 -12.94
CA PRO A 380 -1.44 9.93 -13.24
C PRO A 380 -1.62 9.08 -11.99
N VAL A 381 -2.33 7.97 -12.17
CA VAL A 381 -2.47 6.89 -11.20
C VAL A 381 -2.06 5.59 -11.88
N ASN A 382 -1.80 4.54 -11.10
CA ASN A 382 -1.67 3.17 -11.57
C ASN A 382 -2.77 2.33 -10.91
N SER A 383 -3.81 2.00 -11.68
CA SER A 383 -4.98 1.28 -11.16
C SER A 383 -4.68 -0.15 -10.71
N ALA A 384 -3.67 -0.80 -11.31
CA ALA A 384 -3.25 -2.14 -10.89
C ALA A 384 -2.54 -2.12 -9.53
N MET A 385 -1.73 -1.10 -9.26
CA MET A 385 -1.09 -0.90 -7.95
C MET A 385 -2.11 -0.53 -6.88
N ILE A 386 -3.03 0.39 -7.16
CA ILE A 386 -4.14 0.73 -6.26
C ILE A 386 -4.93 -0.52 -5.86
N LYS A 387 -5.26 -1.36 -6.84
CA LYS A 387 -5.98 -2.62 -6.58
C LYS A 387 -5.17 -3.56 -5.69
N SER A 388 -3.85 -3.64 -5.88
CA SER A 388 -3.00 -4.57 -5.11
C SER A 388 -2.93 -4.26 -3.61
N VAL A 389 -3.14 -3.00 -3.23
CA VAL A 389 -3.19 -2.56 -1.83
C VAL A 389 -4.63 -2.38 -1.33
N ASN A 390 -5.64 -2.88 -2.06
CA ASN A 390 -7.06 -2.69 -1.77
C ASN A 390 -7.47 -1.21 -1.59
N GLY A 391 -6.81 -0.30 -2.32
CA GLY A 391 -7.11 1.12 -2.27
C GLY A 391 -8.44 1.47 -2.98
N LYS A 392 -9.02 2.62 -2.65
CA LYS A 392 -10.22 3.16 -3.32
C LYS A 392 -9.97 3.23 -4.83
N ALA A 393 -10.83 2.56 -5.59
CA ALA A 393 -10.69 2.40 -7.03
C ALA A 393 -10.61 3.74 -7.76
N ARG A 394 -9.52 3.91 -8.52
CA ARG A 394 -9.27 5.03 -9.43
C ARG A 394 -8.59 4.49 -10.67
N THR A 395 -9.02 4.92 -11.85
CA THR A 395 -8.44 4.48 -13.12
C THR A 395 -7.85 5.63 -13.92
N GLU A 396 -6.92 5.28 -14.80
CA GLU A 396 -6.30 6.18 -15.77
C GLU A 396 -7.37 6.84 -16.65
N ALA A 397 -8.38 6.08 -17.07
CA ALA A 397 -9.51 6.60 -17.83
C ALA A 397 -10.36 7.61 -17.05
N GLN A 398 -10.59 7.38 -15.75
CA GLN A 398 -11.30 8.34 -14.89
C GLN A 398 -10.49 9.64 -14.73
N VAL A 399 -9.17 9.55 -14.53
CA VAL A 399 -8.28 10.72 -14.49
C VAL A 399 -8.32 11.49 -15.81
N ALA A 400 -8.24 10.79 -16.95
CA ALA A 400 -8.32 11.40 -18.27
C ALA A 400 -9.67 12.11 -18.51
N ALA A 401 -10.77 11.48 -18.13
CA ALA A 401 -12.11 12.06 -18.25
C ALA A 401 -12.27 13.30 -17.37
N PHE A 402 -11.82 13.26 -16.12
CA PHE A 402 -11.85 14.40 -15.21
C PHE A 402 -11.02 15.57 -15.75
N ASN A 403 -9.78 15.32 -16.16
CA ASN A 403 -8.90 16.34 -16.72
C ASN A 403 -9.48 16.96 -18.00
N LYS A 404 -10.08 16.16 -18.89
CA LYS A 404 -10.76 16.65 -20.10
C LYS A 404 -11.92 17.58 -19.76
N ALA A 405 -12.72 17.24 -18.75
CA ALA A 405 -13.83 18.08 -18.29
C ALA A 405 -13.34 19.40 -17.68
N ILE A 406 -12.29 19.35 -16.84
CA ILE A 406 -11.66 20.55 -16.25
C ILE A 406 -11.07 21.46 -17.34
N TYR A 407 -10.30 20.90 -18.28
CA TYR A 407 -9.69 21.67 -19.36
C TYR A 407 -10.77 22.41 -20.17
N ARG A 408 -11.79 21.68 -20.63
CA ARG A 408 -12.90 22.25 -21.42
C ARG A 408 -13.71 23.28 -20.64
N GLY A 409 -14.02 22.97 -19.38
CA GLY A 409 -14.91 23.79 -18.56
C GLY A 409 -14.26 25.04 -17.98
N LEU A 410 -12.94 25.01 -17.70
CA LEU A 410 -12.24 26.06 -16.96
C LEU A 410 -11.09 26.72 -17.73
N CYS A 411 -10.44 26.00 -18.64
CA CYS A 411 -9.11 26.40 -19.13
C CYS A 411 -9.03 26.69 -20.64
N SER A 412 -10.01 26.28 -21.43
CA SER A 412 -10.05 26.50 -22.88
C SER A 412 -10.90 27.71 -23.29
N GLY A 413 -10.62 28.27 -24.47
CA GLY A 413 -11.37 29.38 -25.05
C GLY A 413 -10.97 30.76 -24.54
N ARG A 414 -11.58 31.80 -25.13
CA ARG A 414 -11.28 33.22 -24.83
C ARG A 414 -11.70 33.64 -23.41
N LYS A 415 -12.81 33.10 -22.90
CA LYS A 415 -13.37 33.40 -21.58
C LYS A 415 -12.89 32.44 -20.47
N ARG A 416 -11.73 31.81 -20.63
CA ARG A 416 -11.20 30.84 -19.66
C ARG A 416 -11.03 31.47 -18.27
N SER A 417 -11.36 30.71 -17.24
CA SER A 417 -11.23 31.14 -15.85
C SER A 417 -9.86 30.79 -15.25
N PHE A 418 -9.21 29.76 -15.80
CA PHE A 418 -7.92 29.24 -15.36
C PHE A 418 -6.96 29.08 -16.55
N THR A 419 -5.66 29.07 -16.26
CA THR A 419 -4.63 28.55 -17.15
C THR A 419 -4.34 27.09 -16.78
N TYR A 420 -4.27 26.19 -17.76
CA TYR A 420 -4.05 24.76 -17.49
C TYR A 420 -2.56 24.42 -17.42
N ILE A 421 -2.15 23.75 -16.35
CA ILE A 421 -0.80 23.19 -16.23
C ILE A 421 -0.89 21.67 -16.42
N ASN A 422 -0.41 21.17 -17.56
CA ASN A 422 -0.54 19.76 -17.94
C ASN A 422 0.65 18.89 -17.49
N THR A 423 0.79 18.69 -16.18
CA THR A 423 1.79 17.76 -15.64
C THR A 423 1.41 16.30 -15.85
N CYS A 424 0.13 15.97 -16.02
CA CYS A 424 -0.33 14.60 -16.19
C CYS A 424 0.26 13.98 -17.46
N THR A 425 0.12 14.65 -18.60
CA THR A 425 0.76 14.19 -19.85
C THR A 425 2.28 14.18 -19.73
N ASN A 426 2.87 15.17 -19.05
CA ASN A 426 4.32 15.23 -18.86
C ASN A 426 4.86 14.00 -18.12
N LEU A 427 4.23 13.63 -16.98
CA LEU A 427 4.60 12.45 -16.20
C LEU A 427 4.31 11.14 -16.93
N GLN A 428 3.21 11.05 -17.68
CA GLN A 428 2.93 9.88 -18.51
C GLN A 428 4.03 9.64 -19.53
N MET A 429 4.60 10.69 -20.12
CA MET A 429 5.66 10.57 -21.13
C MET A 429 7.05 10.40 -20.52
N LYS A 430 7.36 11.17 -19.48
CA LYS A 430 8.72 11.31 -18.91
C LYS A 430 8.94 10.52 -17.62
N GLY A 431 7.97 9.73 -17.20
CA GLY A 431 8.10 8.89 -16.02
C GLY A 431 7.73 9.55 -14.70
N TRP A 432 7.29 8.70 -13.78
CA TRP A 432 6.97 8.99 -12.39
C TRP A 432 7.14 7.71 -11.57
N ILE A 433 7.30 7.83 -10.26
CA ILE A 433 7.39 6.70 -9.33
C ILE A 433 6.29 6.77 -8.29
N SER A 434 5.68 5.63 -7.97
CA SER A 434 4.76 5.51 -6.84
C SER A 434 5.49 4.94 -5.64
N LYS A 435 5.93 5.80 -4.74
CA LYS A 435 6.51 5.45 -3.45
C LYS A 435 6.19 6.53 -2.44
N LYS A 436 5.27 6.25 -1.52
CA LYS A 436 4.89 7.22 -0.50
C LYS A 436 6.11 7.62 0.36
N SER A 437 6.25 8.91 0.66
CA SER A 437 7.37 9.43 1.44
C SER A 437 7.50 8.71 2.79
N GLY A 438 8.72 8.30 3.13
CA GLY A 438 9.04 7.59 4.38
C GLY A 438 8.52 6.15 4.46
N THR A 439 8.01 5.56 3.37
CA THR A 439 7.51 4.17 3.38
C THR A 439 7.89 3.41 2.11
N ASP A 440 7.79 2.07 2.16
CA ASP A 440 7.87 1.19 0.98
C ASP A 440 6.48 0.83 0.44
N ILE A 441 5.53 1.76 0.58
CA ILE A 441 4.16 1.59 0.07
C ILE A 441 4.08 2.13 -1.36
N TYR A 442 3.77 1.23 -2.29
CA TYR A 442 3.59 1.51 -3.71
C TYR A 442 2.10 1.46 -4.07
N ASP A 443 1.36 2.50 -3.68
CA ASP A 443 -0.11 2.50 -3.74
C ASP A 443 -0.69 2.89 -5.11
N GLY A 444 0.15 3.27 -6.08
CA GLY A 444 -0.27 3.73 -7.40
C GLY A 444 -0.95 5.11 -7.41
N LEU A 445 -0.95 5.83 -6.29
CA LEU A 445 -1.65 7.10 -6.09
C LEU A 445 -0.73 8.24 -5.68
N HIS A 446 0.15 7.97 -4.71
CA HIS A 446 1.12 8.92 -4.17
C HIS A 446 2.50 8.68 -4.79
N TYR A 447 3.29 9.75 -4.84
CA TYR A 447 4.54 9.78 -5.58
C TYR A 447 5.76 9.73 -4.66
N SER A 448 6.91 9.37 -5.23
CA SER A 448 8.21 9.60 -4.59
C SER A 448 8.45 11.09 -4.36
N ASN A 449 9.38 11.42 -3.45
CA ASN A 449 9.81 12.80 -3.23
C ASN A 449 10.35 13.42 -4.53
N GLN A 450 11.17 12.69 -5.29
CA GLN A 450 11.75 13.15 -6.56
C GLN A 450 10.66 13.50 -7.59
N THR A 451 9.64 12.65 -7.73
CA THR A 451 8.49 12.94 -8.60
C THR A 451 7.71 14.16 -8.09
N TYR A 452 7.48 14.32 -6.78
CA TYR A 452 6.84 15.53 -6.23
C TYR A 452 7.63 16.80 -6.52
N LEU A 453 8.95 16.78 -6.35
CA LEU A 453 9.83 17.92 -6.64
C LEU A 453 9.80 18.27 -8.14
N ARG A 454 9.81 17.27 -9.03
CA ARG A 454 9.65 17.49 -10.49
C ARG A 454 8.30 18.12 -10.84
N ILE A 455 7.21 17.70 -10.20
CA ILE A 455 5.88 18.29 -10.40
C ILE A 455 5.88 19.75 -9.98
N PHE A 456 6.38 20.04 -8.77
CA PHE A 456 6.42 21.39 -8.24
C PHE A 456 7.28 22.32 -9.11
N ASP A 457 8.50 21.90 -9.43
CA ASP A 457 9.41 22.67 -10.29
C ASP A 457 8.82 22.91 -11.69
N TYR A 458 8.12 21.93 -12.27
CA TYR A 458 7.39 22.13 -13.53
C TYR A 458 6.36 23.25 -13.42
N CYS A 459 5.60 23.31 -12.32
CA CYS A 459 4.65 24.39 -12.07
C CYS A 459 5.34 25.74 -11.95
N MET A 460 6.42 25.85 -11.17
CA MET A 460 7.14 27.11 -10.96
C MET A 460 7.75 27.63 -12.26
N ARG A 461 8.41 26.77 -13.05
CA ARG A 461 8.90 27.14 -14.39
C ARG A 461 7.79 27.58 -15.33
N TYR A 462 6.60 26.97 -15.22
CA TYR A 462 5.44 27.38 -16.00
C TYR A 462 4.95 28.77 -15.59
N LEU A 463 4.95 29.11 -14.30
CA LEU A 463 4.60 30.46 -13.82
C LEU A 463 5.56 31.55 -14.28
N ASN A 464 6.83 31.19 -14.52
CA ASN A 464 7.85 32.12 -15.02
C ASN A 464 7.81 32.34 -16.55
N ARG A 465 6.90 31.68 -17.28
CA ARG A 465 6.75 31.87 -18.73
C ARG A 465 6.13 33.22 -19.09
#